data_AF-A0A433ER71-F1
#
_entry.id   AF-A0A433ER71-F1
#
_cell.length_a   1.000
_cell.length_b   1.000
_cell.length_c   1.000
_cell.angle_alpha   90.00
_cell.angle_beta   90.00
_cell.angle_gamma   90.00
#
_symmetry.space_group_name_H-M   'P 1'
#
loop_
_entity.id
_entity.type
_entity.pdbx_description
1 polymer ?
#
loop_
_entity_poly.entity_id
_entity_poly.type
_entity_poly.pdbx_seq_one_letter_code
_entity_poly.pdbx_strand_id
1 'polypeptide(L)'
;MSKKPTYLFGGSTSVQGLMNSVLKKFTQEHDIRVAYNSSGSSGGETGIKDNTLVLGFTSRVLKPEFTKAPYAGLKFAIDGILLIANLPSDCKQSDSELDLVSSKVNILQQIYQGTTKTWGDLLGCQS
;
A
#
# COMPACT_ATOMS: atom_id res chain seq x y z
N MET A 1 -27.80 20.21 20.74
CA MET A 1 -27.37 19.20 19.74
C MET A 1 -26.18 18.45 20.31
N SER A 2 -26.30 17.13 20.51
CA SER A 2 -25.14 16.31 20.92
C SER A 2 -24.16 16.22 19.75
N LYS A 3 -22.85 16.38 20.00
CA LYS A 3 -21.84 16.23 18.95
C LYS A 3 -21.75 14.74 18.58
N LYS A 4 -21.88 14.43 17.28
CA LYS A 4 -21.67 13.05 16.79
C LYS A 4 -20.26 12.58 17.20
N PRO A 5 -20.11 11.36 17.74
CA PRO A 5 -18.80 10.82 18.07
C PRO A 5 -17.95 10.75 16.79
N THR A 6 -16.67 11.07 16.93
CA THR A 6 -15.71 11.08 15.81
C THR A 6 -14.61 10.07 16.08
N TYR A 7 -14.44 9.12 15.16
CA TYR A 7 -13.40 8.10 15.22
C TYR A 7 -12.33 8.37 14.15
N LEU A 8 -11.07 8.21 14.54
CA LEU A 8 -9.92 8.40 13.66
C LEU A 8 -9.29 7.05 13.34
N PHE A 9 -9.28 6.72 12.06
CA PHE A 9 -8.60 5.57 11.49
C PHE A 9 -7.39 6.05 10.68
N GLY A 10 -6.38 5.23 10.46
CA GLY A 10 -5.27 5.66 9.62
C GLY A 10 -4.16 4.64 9.42
N GLY A 11 -3.22 4.99 8.54
CA GLY A 11 -2.05 4.18 8.23
C GLY A 11 -1.88 3.94 6.74
N SER A 12 -1.81 2.66 6.34
CA SER A 12 -1.47 2.22 4.98
C SER A 12 -2.22 2.98 3.88
N THR A 13 -1.46 3.67 3.03
CA THR A 13 -1.99 4.36 1.85
C THR A 13 -2.68 3.40 0.88
N SER A 14 -2.24 2.14 0.85
CA SER A 14 -2.74 1.15 -0.11
C SER A 14 -4.21 0.78 0.08
N VAL A 15 -4.73 0.92 1.31
CA VAL A 15 -6.15 0.62 1.63
C VAL A 15 -7.01 1.89 1.71
N GLN A 16 -6.44 3.07 1.47
CA GLN A 16 -7.16 4.35 1.60
C GLN A 16 -8.38 4.41 0.68
N GLY A 17 -8.27 3.96 -0.57
CA GLY A 17 -9.40 3.95 -1.51
C GLY A 17 -10.56 3.06 -1.06
N LEU A 18 -10.25 1.87 -0.54
CA LEU A 18 -11.21 0.95 0.05
C LEU A 18 -11.88 1.59 1.28
N MET A 19 -11.08 2.11 2.22
CA MET A 19 -11.59 2.71 3.44
C MET A 19 -12.45 3.94 3.16
N ASN A 20 -12.07 4.83 2.24
CA ASN A 20 -12.88 5.98 1.87
C ASN A 20 -14.28 5.57 1.38
N SER A 21 -14.35 4.49 0.59
CA SER A 21 -15.61 3.95 0.07
C SER A 21 -16.48 3.36 1.19
N VAL A 22 -15.88 2.56 2.08
CA VAL A 22 -16.57 1.95 3.24
C VAL A 22 -17.06 3.04 4.20
N LEU A 23 -16.20 3.99 4.57
CA LEU A 23 -16.52 5.04 5.54
C LEU A 23 -17.58 6.02 5.04
N LYS A 24 -17.64 6.27 3.72
CA LYS A 24 -18.71 7.06 3.12
C LYS A 24 -20.07 6.43 3.39
N LYS A 25 -20.21 5.12 3.16
CA LYS A 25 -21.44 4.37 3.43
C LYS A 25 -21.73 4.32 4.94
N PHE A 26 -20.72 4.02 5.75
CA PHE A 26 -20.86 3.91 7.21
C PHE A 26 -21.33 5.21 7.88
N THR A 27 -20.81 6.36 7.42
CA THR A 27 -21.22 7.70 7.92
C THR A 27 -22.64 8.09 7.47
N GLN A 28 -23.14 7.52 6.37
CA GLN A 28 -24.51 7.73 5.89
C GLN A 28 -25.52 6.86 6.67
N GLU A 29 -25.13 5.63 7.00
CA GLU A 29 -26.01 4.66 7.65
C GLU A 29 -26.03 4.77 9.19
N HIS A 30 -25.02 5.42 9.78
CA HIS A 30 -24.88 5.54 11.23
C HIS A 30 -24.68 7.00 11.67
N ASP A 31 -25.13 7.34 12.88
CA ASP A 31 -25.00 8.69 13.45
C ASP A 31 -23.61 8.97 14.05
N ILE A 32 -22.56 8.62 13.31
CA ILE A 32 -21.17 8.79 13.72
C ILE A 32 -20.37 9.49 12.62
N ARG A 33 -19.18 9.98 12.95
CA ARG A 33 -18.20 10.47 11.97
C ARG A 33 -16.97 9.60 12.03
N VAL A 34 -16.46 9.20 10.87
CA VAL A 34 -15.19 8.50 10.77
C VAL A 34 -14.33 9.19 9.74
N ALA A 35 -13.05 9.41 10.06
CA ALA A 35 -12.06 9.95 9.14
C ALA A 35 -10.89 8.98 9.01
N TYR A 36 -10.28 8.96 7.81
CA TYR A 36 -9.09 8.17 7.53
C TYR A 36 -7.88 9.08 7.30
N ASN A 37 -6.83 8.91 8.09
CA ASN A 37 -5.55 9.60 7.93
C ASN A 37 -4.55 8.70 7.21
N SER A 38 -4.19 9.07 5.98
CA SER A 38 -3.24 8.33 5.14
C SER A 38 -1.79 8.68 5.50
N SER A 39 -1.31 8.17 6.63
CA SER A 39 0.02 8.45 7.19
C SER A 39 1.09 7.39 6.83
N GLY A 40 0.72 6.39 6.03
CA GLY A 40 1.56 5.24 5.72
C GLY A 40 1.56 4.17 6.82
N SER A 41 2.00 2.95 6.49
CA SER A 41 1.93 1.79 7.38
C SER A 41 2.60 2.01 8.74
N SER A 42 3.76 2.68 8.77
CA SER A 42 4.44 3.03 10.03
C SER A 42 3.59 4.00 10.88
N GLY A 43 2.91 4.96 10.25
CA GLY A 43 2.04 5.91 10.95
C GLY A 43 0.80 5.25 11.57
N GLY A 44 0.26 4.20 10.92
CA GLY A 44 -0.81 3.39 11.49
C GLY A 44 -0.39 2.63 12.75
N GLU A 45 0.80 2.01 12.71
CA GLU A 45 1.39 1.31 13.85
C GLU A 45 1.68 2.27 15.03
N THR A 46 2.28 3.43 14.76
CA THR A 46 2.54 4.47 15.77
C THR A 46 1.23 5.02 16.35
N GLY A 47 0.24 5.33 15.51
CA GLY A 47 -1.02 5.88 15.98
C GLY A 47 -1.80 4.96 16.92
N ILE A 48 -1.67 3.64 16.75
CA ILE A 48 -2.23 2.65 17.67
C ILE A 48 -1.46 2.60 18.99
N LYS A 49 -0.13 2.63 18.94
CA LYS A 49 0.71 2.66 20.15
C LYS A 49 0.48 3.93 20.98
N ASP A 50 0.28 5.05 20.30
CA ASP A 50 0.07 6.36 20.93
C ASP A 50 -1.40 6.61 21.31
N ASN A 51 -2.30 5.65 21.06
CA ASN A 51 -3.75 5.77 21.28
C ASN A 51 -4.40 6.98 20.58
N THR A 52 -3.82 7.43 19.46
CA THR A 52 -4.37 8.53 18.63
C THR A 52 -5.30 8.01 17.54
N LEU A 53 -5.20 6.73 17.21
CA LEU A 53 -6.07 6.02 16.25
C LEU A 53 -6.87 4.94 16.96
N VAL A 54 -8.10 4.76 16.50
CA VAL A 54 -8.95 3.63 16.91
C VAL A 54 -8.63 2.39 16.08
N LEU A 55 -8.34 2.57 14.79
CA LEU A 55 -7.87 1.50 13.90
C LEU A 55 -6.64 1.96 13.11
N GLY A 56 -5.58 1.19 13.19
CA GLY A 56 -4.33 1.36 12.46
C GLY A 56 -4.20 0.31 11.36
N PHE A 57 -3.80 0.75 10.17
CA PHE A 57 -3.67 -0.11 9.00
C PHE A 57 -2.20 -0.22 8.59
N THR A 58 -1.72 -1.44 8.35
CA THR A 58 -0.37 -1.71 7.86
C THR A 58 -0.46 -2.65 6.65
N SER A 59 0.24 -2.30 5.57
CA SER A 59 0.44 -3.17 4.40
C SER A 59 1.59 -4.15 4.59
N ARG A 60 2.28 -4.09 5.73
CA ARG A 60 3.37 -5.00 6.08
C ARG A 60 2.85 -6.22 6.81
N VAL A 61 3.71 -7.21 6.95
CA VAL A 61 3.46 -8.33 7.87
C VAL A 61 3.17 -7.77 9.26
N LEU A 62 2.03 -8.16 9.82
CA LEU A 62 1.63 -7.73 11.15
C LEU A 62 2.64 -8.23 12.18
N LYS A 63 3.22 -7.30 12.95
CA LYS A 63 4.18 -7.64 14.00
C LYS A 63 3.47 -8.42 15.12
N PRO A 64 4.13 -9.43 15.74
CA PRO A 64 3.52 -10.23 16.82
C PRO A 64 3.05 -9.43 18.03
N GLU A 65 3.63 -8.25 18.27
CA GLU A 65 3.18 -7.36 19.34
C GLU A 65 1.72 -6.89 19.14
N PHE A 66 1.27 -6.71 17.89
CA PHE A 66 -0.08 -6.26 17.58
C PHE A 66 -1.13 -7.37 17.62
N THR A 67 -0.76 -8.62 17.88
CA THR A 67 -1.70 -9.75 18.01
C THR A 67 -1.99 -10.13 19.46
N LYS A 68 -1.42 -9.38 20.41
CA LYS A 68 -1.55 -9.63 21.86
C LYS A 68 -2.10 -8.40 22.54
N ALA A 69 -2.76 -8.59 23.68
CA ALA A 69 -3.28 -7.51 24.50
C ALA A 69 -2.20 -6.44 24.76
N PRO A 70 -2.53 -5.15 24.66
CA PRO A 70 -3.88 -4.59 24.50
C PRO A 70 -4.39 -4.54 23.04
N TYR A 71 -3.61 -5.03 22.07
CA TYR A 71 -3.93 -4.97 20.65
C TYR A 71 -4.64 -6.24 20.14
N ALA A 72 -5.40 -6.08 19.05
CA ALA A 72 -6.12 -7.18 18.40
C ALA A 72 -6.07 -7.02 16.87
N GLY A 73 -4.87 -7.14 16.30
CA GLY A 73 -4.65 -7.04 14.87
C GLY A 73 -5.08 -8.30 14.12
N LEU A 74 -5.67 -8.10 12.93
CA LEU A 74 -6.11 -9.17 12.04
C LEU A 74 -5.82 -8.80 10.57
N LYS A 75 -5.83 -9.82 9.69
CA LYS A 75 -5.82 -9.59 8.24
C LYS A 75 -7.25 -9.37 7.76
N PHE A 76 -7.52 -8.25 7.11
CA PHE A 76 -8.87 -7.91 6.61
C PHE A 76 -8.95 -7.82 5.07
N ALA A 77 -7.81 -7.68 4.39
CA ALA A 77 -7.72 -7.57 2.95
C ALA A 77 -6.40 -8.18 2.43
N ILE A 78 -6.40 -8.59 1.17
CA ILE A 78 -5.21 -8.93 0.38
C ILE A 78 -5.11 -7.86 -0.70
N ASP A 79 -3.93 -7.27 -0.86
CA ASP A 79 -3.63 -6.19 -1.79
C ASP A 79 -2.58 -6.64 -2.80
N GLY A 80 -2.69 -6.18 -4.04
CA GLY A 80 -1.80 -6.51 -5.14
C GLY A 80 -0.96 -5.30 -5.53
N ILE A 81 0.36 -5.44 -5.52
CA ILE A 81 1.27 -4.41 -6.01
C ILE A 81 1.59 -4.72 -7.47
N LEU A 82 1.19 -3.81 -8.36
CA LEU A 82 1.49 -3.88 -9.78
C LEU A 82 2.71 -3.02 -10.10
N LEU A 83 3.54 -3.50 -11.01
CA LEU A 83 4.61 -2.71 -11.61
C LEU A 83 4.12 -2.14 -12.93
N ILE A 84 4.32 -0.83 -13.11
CA ILE A 84 4.03 -0.13 -14.36
C ILE A 84 5.32 0.58 -14.78
N ALA A 85 5.78 0.32 -16.01
CA ALA A 85 6.98 0.94 -16.58
C ALA A 85 6.61 1.77 -17.82
N ASN A 86 7.21 2.96 -17.95
CA ASN A 86 7.14 3.75 -19.18
C ASN A 86 8.31 3.36 -20.08
N LEU A 87 8.08 2.41 -20.98
CA LEU A 87 9.09 1.89 -21.88
C LEU A 87 9.21 2.76 -23.15
N PRO A 88 10.44 2.96 -23.68
CA PRO A 88 10.64 3.52 -25.01
C PRO A 88 9.85 2.73 -26.06
N SER A 89 9.45 3.40 -27.15
CA SER A 89 8.59 2.80 -28.18
C SER A 89 9.21 1.57 -28.85
N ASP A 90 10.53 1.53 -28.99
CA ASP A 90 11.33 0.44 -29.55
C ASP A 90 11.60 -0.68 -28.53
N CYS A 91 11.35 -0.43 -27.24
CA CYS A 91 11.42 -1.41 -26.16
C CYS A 91 10.04 -2.01 -25.81
N LYS A 92 8.97 -1.65 -26.54
CA LYS A 92 7.64 -2.23 -26.33
C LYS A 92 7.62 -3.69 -26.80
N GLN A 93 7.71 -4.59 -25.85
CA GLN A 93 7.48 -6.02 -26.06
C GLN A 93 5.98 -6.34 -25.94
N SER A 94 5.56 -7.53 -26.38
CA SER A 94 4.19 -7.98 -26.10
C SER A 94 3.97 -8.14 -24.59
N ASP A 95 2.74 -7.98 -24.10
CA ASP A 95 2.40 -8.05 -22.66
C ASP A 95 2.90 -9.34 -21.97
N SER A 96 3.12 -10.42 -22.74
CA SER A 96 3.63 -11.72 -22.29
C SER A 96 5.15 -11.85 -22.23
N GLU A 97 5.90 -10.89 -22.74
CA GLU A 97 7.38 -10.96 -22.89
C GLU A 97 8.13 -10.12 -21.85
N LEU A 98 7.46 -9.15 -21.21
CA LEU A 98 8.08 -8.30 -20.19
C LEU A 98 8.26 -9.07 -18.87
N ASP A 99 9.30 -9.89 -18.83
CA ASP A 99 9.68 -10.63 -17.64
C ASP A 99 10.75 -9.89 -16.83
N LEU A 100 10.29 -9.07 -15.88
CA LEU A 100 11.15 -8.31 -14.96
C LEU A 100 11.67 -9.11 -13.76
N VAL A 101 11.16 -10.32 -13.54
CA VAL A 101 11.33 -11.04 -12.26
C VAL A 101 11.81 -12.48 -12.43
N SER A 102 11.36 -13.21 -13.46
CA SER A 102 11.57 -14.66 -13.64
C SER A 102 12.59 -15.07 -14.71
N SER A 103 13.19 -14.13 -15.46
CA SER A 103 14.23 -14.46 -16.44
C SER A 103 15.65 -14.28 -15.86
N LYS A 104 16.67 -14.80 -16.56
CA LYS A 104 18.09 -14.89 -16.15
C LYS A 104 18.76 -13.56 -15.73
N VAL A 105 18.04 -12.44 -15.83
CA VAL A 105 18.47 -11.08 -15.53
C VAL A 105 17.47 -10.49 -14.55
N ASN A 106 17.88 -10.29 -13.29
CA ASN A 106 17.04 -9.62 -12.29
C ASN A 106 17.04 -8.11 -12.57
N ILE A 107 16.25 -7.68 -13.56
CA ILE A 107 16.14 -6.28 -14.00
C ILE A 107 15.81 -5.36 -12.82
N LEU A 108 14.91 -5.79 -11.93
CA LEU A 108 14.57 -5.03 -10.72
C LEU A 108 15.76 -4.84 -9.79
N GLN A 109 16.54 -5.89 -9.56
CA GLN A 109 17.75 -5.81 -8.73
C GLN A 109 18.81 -4.92 -9.38
N GLN A 110 19.01 -5.01 -10.70
CA GLN A 110 19.99 -4.16 -11.40
C GLN A 110 19.61 -2.68 -11.35
N ILE A 111 18.34 -2.36 -11.56
CA ILE A 111 17.81 -1.00 -11.36
C ILE A 111 18.05 -0.56 -9.92
N TYR A 112 17.69 -1.39 -8.94
CA TYR A 112 17.81 -1.06 -7.52
C TYR A 112 19.27 -0.87 -7.07
N GLN A 113 20.20 -1.65 -7.63
CA GLN A 113 21.63 -1.54 -7.37
C GLN A 113 22.32 -0.44 -8.19
N GLY A 114 21.62 0.15 -9.16
CA GLY A 114 22.15 1.19 -10.05
C GLY A 114 23.20 0.68 -11.03
N THR A 115 23.21 -0.62 -11.33
CA THR A 115 24.20 -1.23 -12.25
C THR A 115 23.89 -0.96 -13.71
N THR A 116 22.66 -0.54 -14.03
CA THR A 116 22.22 -0.11 -15.36
C THR A 116 21.51 1.23 -15.26
N LYS A 117 21.57 2.04 -16.31
CA LYS A 117 20.95 3.38 -16.34
C LYS A 117 19.96 3.57 -17.48
N THR A 118 19.86 2.61 -18.39
CA THR A 118 19.01 2.69 -19.58
C THR A 118 18.14 1.45 -19.74
N TRP A 119 17.01 1.62 -20.44
CA TRP A 119 16.17 0.49 -20.80
C TRP A 119 16.83 -0.42 -21.84
N GLY A 120 17.68 0.12 -22.72
CA GLY A 120 18.45 -0.68 -23.68
C GLY A 120 19.39 -1.66 -22.99
N ASP A 121 20.08 -1.26 -21.92
CA ASP A 121 20.94 -2.15 -21.14
C ASP A 121 20.16 -3.32 -20.52
N LEU A 122 18.89 -3.08 -20.17
CA LEU A 122 18.03 -4.04 -19.45
C LEU A 122 17.25 -4.95 -20.39
N LEU A 123 16.80 -4.43 -21.54
CA LEU A 123 15.85 -5.08 -22.44
C LEU A 123 16.43 -5.37 -23.84
N GLY A 124 17.66 -4.94 -24.11
CA GLY A 124 18.33 -5.15 -25.40
C GLY A 124 17.75 -4.33 -26.56
N CYS A 125 16.99 -3.27 -26.27
CA CYS A 125 16.48 -2.33 -27.26
C CYS A 125 17.49 -1.22 -27.58
N GLN A 126 17.26 -0.48 -28.67
CA GLN A 126 18.15 0.60 -29.10
C GLN A 126 17.78 1.91 -28.39
N SER A 127 18.10 2.02 -27.10
CA SER A 127 17.95 3.27 -26.34
C SER A 127 19.16 4.19 -26.48
#